data_AF-A0A7G9Z5X5-F1
#
_entry.id   AF-A0A7G9Z5X5-F1
#
_cell.length_a   1.000
_cell.length_b   1.000
_cell.length_c   1.000
_cell.angle_alpha   90.00
_cell.angle_beta   90.00
_cell.angle_gamma   90.00
#
_symmetry.space_group_name_H-M   'P 1'
#
loop_
_entity.id
_entity.type
_entity.pdbx_description
1 polymer ?
#
loop_
_entity_poly.entity_id
_entity_poly.type
_entity_poly.pdbx_seq_one_letter_code
_entity_poly.pdbx_strand_id
1 'polypeptide(L)'
;MEFYPGKCAFTYYTPPEVVDYIVKSIHKLLKGKFGKEKGLAEEGLKLLDPAAGTLTFIIRALGRALLELQDNRLGGMIPLNIKNHILSDFYAFEIQVVPYIIGHLRVAMSLEKVWNYEFDKDDRFQFYLTNTLEMKEPEQELLLPQLTEEGQEARYVKEKEPILVVLGNPPYSVSSENKSEFIEKLMADYKREVKKERNIQPLSDDYIKFIRFAHWKISQTGKGIFGYITNNSYLSGIIHRGMRKELLSTFDEIYILNLHGSSRIGEKTPEGGKDENVFDIQQGVAIAIYVKLEKPLKEKKVCYADVWGLRDAKYKYLRKNDVTSTDWLALEPKEPQYFFVPKDFALQAEYEKLWKVTDVFKEWSSGITTHRDHFVVGFTKEEILQRLRIFTGNLSDVVVKERLKLKDTGSWKLPEARQKIKEKEIEKKFIPMRIDLLMFVGFVTILF
;
A
#
# COMPACT_ATOMS: atom_id res chain seq x y z
N MET A 1 16.66 -3.25 28.31
CA MET A 1 15.72 -4.38 28.44
C MET A 1 15.52 -4.97 27.06
N GLU A 2 16.13 -6.13 26.81
CA GLU A 2 15.94 -6.89 25.58
C GLU A 2 14.54 -7.49 25.56
N PHE A 3 13.74 -7.14 24.55
CA PHE A 3 12.44 -7.72 24.31
C PHE A 3 12.57 -8.88 23.32
N TYR A 4 12.21 -10.08 23.77
CA TYR A 4 12.02 -11.27 22.94
C TYR A 4 10.89 -11.04 21.92
N PRO A 5 11.02 -11.49 20.65
CA PRO A 5 10.01 -11.28 19.62
C PRO A 5 8.92 -12.37 19.71
N GLY A 6 7.88 -12.11 20.51
CA GLY A 6 6.58 -12.74 20.32
C GLY A 6 5.86 -12.05 19.15
N LYS A 7 5.27 -12.83 18.24
CA LYS A 7 4.46 -12.34 17.11
C LYS A 7 3.36 -11.39 17.58
N CYS A 8 3.61 -10.09 17.51
CA CYS A 8 2.61 -9.04 17.72
C CYS A 8 2.43 -8.30 16.38
N ALA A 9 1.20 -7.95 16.04
CA ALA A 9 0.80 -7.37 14.76
C ALA A 9 1.73 -6.20 14.36
N PHE A 10 2.47 -6.37 13.26
CA PHE A 10 3.55 -5.48 12.85
C PHE A 10 3.02 -4.10 12.44
N THR A 11 3.21 -3.08 13.28
CA THR A 11 3.35 -1.71 12.81
C THR A 11 4.74 -1.58 12.21
N TYR A 12 4.88 -1.49 10.89
CA TYR A 12 6.19 -1.29 10.26
C TYR A 12 6.69 0.12 10.56
N TYR A 13 7.84 0.22 11.23
CA TYR A 13 8.48 1.51 11.42
C TYR A 13 8.94 2.04 10.07
N THR A 14 8.45 3.22 9.68
CA THR A 14 8.84 3.82 8.40
C THR A 14 10.20 4.48 8.54
N PRO A 15 11.20 4.12 7.70
CA PRO A 15 12.53 4.71 7.77
C PRO A 15 12.46 6.24 7.69
N PRO A 16 13.15 6.97 8.56
CA PRO A 16 13.05 8.42 8.63
C PRO A 16 13.45 9.10 7.31
N GLU A 17 14.33 8.50 6.52
CA GLU A 17 14.77 9.01 5.22
C GLU A 17 13.65 9.03 4.19
N VAL A 18 12.82 7.99 4.19
CA VAL A 18 11.64 7.89 3.31
C VAL A 18 10.62 8.96 3.68
N VAL A 19 10.32 9.07 4.98
CA VAL A 19 9.38 10.07 5.52
C VAL A 19 9.86 11.48 5.21
N ASP A 20 11.14 11.75 5.47
CA ASP A 20 11.77 13.05 5.28
C ASP A 20 11.76 13.47 3.79
N TYR A 21 12.04 12.56 2.86
CA TYR A 21 11.94 12.83 1.42
C TYR A 21 10.52 13.27 1.02
N ILE A 22 9.49 12.55 1.46
CA ILE A 22 8.08 12.85 1.15
C ILE A 22 7.68 14.21 1.74
N VAL A 23 7.96 14.42 3.03
CA VAL A 23 7.59 15.66 3.74
C VAL A 23 8.31 16.87 3.14
N LYS A 24 9.61 16.78 2.87
CA LYS A 24 10.38 17.85 2.20
C LYS A 24 9.80 18.14 0.82
N SER A 25 9.50 17.11 0.05
CA SER A 25 8.95 17.25 -1.29
C SER A 25 7.60 17.95 -1.30
N ILE A 26 6.66 17.53 -0.44
CA ILE A 26 5.36 18.18 -0.30
C ILE A 26 5.54 19.62 0.15
N HIS A 27 6.39 19.88 1.15
CA HIS A 27 6.68 21.22 1.63
C HIS A 27 7.17 22.15 0.50
N LYS A 28 8.07 21.67 -0.37
CA LYS A 28 8.55 22.42 -1.54
C LYS A 28 7.45 22.65 -2.57
N LEU A 29 6.61 21.66 -2.83
CA LEU A 29 5.48 21.77 -3.76
C LEU A 29 4.43 22.77 -3.27
N LEU A 30 4.13 22.81 -1.97
CA LEU A 30 3.23 23.80 -1.38
C LEU A 30 3.71 25.24 -1.66
N LYS A 31 5.00 25.48 -1.44
CA LYS A 31 5.63 26.78 -1.73
C LYS A 31 5.61 27.11 -3.22
N GLY A 32 6.02 26.15 -4.06
CA GLY A 32 6.20 26.40 -5.50
C GLY A 32 4.92 26.37 -6.35
N LYS A 33 3.86 25.70 -5.89
CA LYS A 33 2.67 25.41 -6.73
C LYS A 33 1.35 25.87 -6.12
N PHE A 34 1.28 26.06 -4.79
CA PHE A 34 0.04 26.42 -4.09
C PHE A 34 0.07 27.82 -3.46
N GLY A 35 1.16 28.57 -3.66
CA GLY A 35 1.32 29.92 -3.09
C GLY A 35 1.36 29.94 -1.56
N LYS A 36 1.74 28.81 -0.94
CA LYS A 36 1.87 28.66 0.51
C LYS A 36 3.32 28.96 0.88
N GLU A 37 3.66 30.24 1.05
CA GLU A 37 5.05 30.70 1.21
C GLU A 37 5.76 30.05 2.40
N LYS A 38 5.03 29.76 3.48
CA LYS A 38 5.53 29.05 4.67
C LYS A 38 5.43 27.52 4.54
N GLY A 39 5.02 27.01 3.37
CA GLY A 39 4.86 25.58 3.10
C GLY A 39 3.90 24.92 4.11
N LEU A 40 4.44 23.98 4.89
CA LEU A 40 3.69 23.25 5.92
C LEU A 40 3.39 24.07 7.19
N ALA A 41 4.00 25.24 7.37
CA ALA A 41 3.68 26.15 8.48
C ALA A 41 2.63 27.19 8.11
N GLU A 42 2.07 27.13 6.90
CA GLU A 42 1.07 28.09 6.44
C GLU A 42 -0.28 27.84 7.11
N GLU A 43 -0.70 28.79 7.95
CA GLU A 43 -1.96 28.69 8.71
C GLU A 43 -3.18 28.47 7.79
N GLY A 44 -4.12 27.64 8.27
CA GLY A 44 -5.32 27.24 7.52
C GLY A 44 -5.07 26.17 6.45
N LEU A 45 -3.83 25.69 6.26
CA LEU A 45 -3.56 24.48 5.49
C LEU A 45 -3.91 23.23 6.31
N LYS A 46 -4.76 22.36 5.78
CA LYS A 46 -5.15 21.13 6.47
C LYS A 46 -4.42 19.92 5.93
N LEU A 47 -3.86 19.11 6.83
CA LEU A 47 -3.05 17.93 6.52
C LEU A 47 -3.68 16.69 7.16
N LEU A 48 -3.64 15.55 6.47
CA LEU A 48 -4.13 14.28 6.98
C LEU A 48 -3.13 13.14 6.77
N ASP A 49 -2.84 12.38 7.84
CA ASP A 49 -2.30 11.03 7.74
C ASP A 49 -3.40 10.00 8.06
N PRO A 50 -3.94 9.28 7.06
CA PRO A 50 -5.07 8.39 7.26
C PRO A 50 -4.69 7.00 7.80
N ALA A 51 -3.40 6.70 7.97
CA ALA A 51 -2.95 5.42 8.53
C ALA A 51 -1.67 5.68 9.33
N ALA A 52 -1.82 6.47 10.38
CA ALA A 52 -0.71 7.20 10.95
C ALA A 52 0.22 6.37 11.84
N GLY A 53 -0.21 5.18 12.26
CA GLY A 53 0.56 4.31 13.14
C GLY A 53 0.91 5.04 14.42
N THR A 54 2.21 5.27 14.63
CA THR A 54 2.74 6.01 15.78
C THR A 54 3.09 7.48 15.43
N LEU A 55 2.42 8.07 14.45
CA LEU A 55 2.54 9.48 14.02
C LEU A 55 3.90 9.89 13.45
N THR A 56 4.67 8.96 12.86
CA THR A 56 6.01 9.28 12.33
C THR A 56 5.97 10.36 11.25
N PHE A 57 4.99 10.30 10.33
CA PHE A 57 4.83 11.29 9.27
C PHE A 57 4.38 12.66 9.80
N ILE A 58 3.43 12.69 10.74
CA ILE A 58 2.98 13.91 11.43
C ILE A 58 4.15 14.59 12.16
N ILE A 59 4.92 13.84 12.96
CA ILE A 59 6.05 14.40 13.72
C ILE A 59 7.10 14.97 12.78
N ARG A 60 7.34 14.33 11.63
CA ARG A 60 8.25 14.87 10.61
C ARG A 60 7.67 16.12 9.94
N ALA A 61 6.37 16.14 9.64
CA ALA A 61 5.69 17.26 9.03
C ALA A 61 5.68 18.50 9.94
N LEU A 62 5.31 18.35 11.22
CA LEU A 62 5.38 19.45 12.18
C LEU A 62 6.82 19.92 12.38
N GLY A 63 7.78 18.99 12.46
CA GLY A 63 9.20 19.37 12.57
C GLY A 63 9.65 20.21 11.37
N ARG A 64 9.25 19.85 10.14
CA ARG A 64 9.56 20.65 8.95
C ARG A 64 8.85 22.01 8.96
N ALA A 65 7.61 22.08 9.42
CA ALA A 65 6.87 23.33 9.56
C ALA A 65 7.56 24.28 10.53
N LEU A 66 7.92 23.80 11.73
CA LEU A 66 8.55 24.64 12.75
C LEU A 66 9.99 25.05 12.38
N LEU A 67 10.75 24.16 11.73
CA LEU A 67 12.04 24.53 11.14
C LEU A 67 11.90 25.63 10.09
N GLU A 68 10.85 25.62 9.26
CA GLU A 68 10.60 26.70 8.30
C GLU A 68 10.41 28.05 9.02
N LEU A 69 9.68 28.10 10.13
CA LEU A 69 9.53 29.33 10.91
C LEU A 69 10.87 29.78 11.50
N GLN A 70 11.65 28.85 12.05
CA GLN A 70 12.96 29.14 12.61
C GLN A 70 13.94 29.68 11.55
N ASP A 71 14.05 29.00 10.40
CA ASP A 71 14.93 29.35 9.29
C ASP A 71 14.60 30.73 8.71
N ASN A 72 13.32 31.13 8.72
CA ASN A 72 12.86 32.44 8.24
C ASN A 72 12.80 33.53 9.32
N ARG A 73 13.47 33.34 10.46
CA ARG A 73 13.51 34.30 11.60
C ARG A 73 12.13 34.61 12.21
N LEU A 74 11.17 33.70 12.04
CA LEU A 74 9.84 33.73 12.64
C LEU A 74 9.74 32.80 13.86
N GLY A 75 10.87 32.47 14.50
CA GLY A 75 10.91 31.55 15.65
C GLY A 75 10.03 31.96 16.82
N GLY A 76 9.82 33.26 17.03
CA GLY A 76 8.89 33.77 18.06
C GLY A 76 7.42 33.41 17.81
N MET A 77 7.05 33.00 16.58
CA MET A 77 5.69 32.56 16.23
C MET A 77 5.48 31.06 16.47
N ILE A 78 6.52 30.29 16.82
CA ILE A 78 6.44 28.83 16.96
C ILE A 78 5.33 28.41 17.94
N PRO A 79 5.22 28.95 19.17
CA PRO A 79 4.15 28.54 20.08
C PRO A 79 2.75 28.80 19.53
N LEU A 80 2.55 29.97 18.89
CA LEU A 80 1.27 30.33 18.30
C LEU A 80 0.91 29.43 17.10
N ASN A 81 1.90 29.08 16.27
CA ASN A 81 1.70 28.19 15.14
C ASN A 81 1.43 26.75 15.59
N ILE A 82 2.10 26.28 16.64
CA ILE A 82 1.80 24.97 17.24
C ILE A 82 0.33 24.92 17.64
N LYS A 83 -0.12 25.91 18.42
CA LYS A 83 -1.48 25.96 18.95
C LYS A 83 -2.55 26.11 17.87
N ASN A 84 -2.39 27.12 17.01
CA ASN A 84 -3.45 27.53 16.08
C ASN A 84 -3.43 26.79 14.74
N HIS A 85 -2.37 26.03 14.44
CA HIS A 85 -2.22 25.34 13.17
C HIS A 85 -1.81 23.87 13.32
N ILE A 86 -0.71 23.56 14.01
CA ILE A 86 -0.25 22.17 14.13
C ILE A 86 -1.23 21.32 14.94
N LEU A 87 -1.73 21.81 16.08
CA LEU A 87 -2.66 21.06 16.93
C LEU A 87 -4.10 21.05 16.38
N SER A 88 -4.46 21.98 15.51
CA SER A 88 -5.82 22.19 15.01
C SER A 88 -6.05 21.68 13.58
N ASP A 89 -5.09 21.88 12.67
CA ASP A 89 -5.24 21.63 11.23
C ASP A 89 -4.50 20.37 10.74
N PHE A 90 -3.70 19.72 11.59
CA PHE A 90 -3.06 18.44 11.27
C PHE A 90 -3.85 17.30 11.90
N TYR A 91 -4.38 16.45 11.03
CA TYR A 91 -5.23 15.33 11.37
C TYR A 91 -4.49 14.00 11.18
N ALA A 92 -4.82 13.04 12.03
CA ALA A 92 -4.35 11.67 11.88
C ALA A 92 -5.43 10.67 12.25
N PHE A 93 -5.42 9.52 11.59
CA PHE A 93 -6.28 8.38 11.90
C PHE A 93 -5.46 7.13 12.16
N GLU A 94 -5.90 6.32 13.14
CA GLU A 94 -5.34 5.01 13.42
C GLU A 94 -6.47 4.07 13.87
N ILE A 95 -6.39 2.79 13.50
CA ILE A 95 -7.39 1.78 13.87
C ILE A 95 -6.99 1.03 15.15
N GLN A 96 -5.70 1.01 15.49
CA GLN A 96 -5.15 0.28 16.63
C GLN A 96 -4.94 1.19 17.86
N VAL A 97 -5.49 0.78 19.01
CA VAL A 97 -5.39 1.51 20.29
C VAL A 97 -3.94 1.74 20.75
N VAL A 98 -3.06 0.75 20.57
CA VAL A 98 -1.67 0.85 21.06
C VAL A 98 -0.85 1.89 20.27
N PRO A 99 -0.75 1.83 18.92
CA PRO A 99 -0.14 2.90 18.15
C PRO A 99 -0.80 4.27 18.37
N TYR A 100 -2.12 4.31 18.59
CA TYR A 100 -2.85 5.52 18.92
C TYR A 100 -2.32 6.19 20.21
N ILE A 101 -2.23 5.44 21.32
CA ILE A 101 -1.70 5.96 22.59
C ILE A 101 -0.23 6.40 22.44
N ILE A 102 0.59 5.58 21.78
CA ILE A 102 2.01 5.89 21.54
C ILE A 102 2.15 7.17 20.70
N GLY A 103 1.30 7.37 19.69
CA GLY A 103 1.33 8.54 18.84
C GLY A 103 1.09 9.83 19.61
N HIS A 104 0.04 9.88 20.45
CA HIS A 104 -0.22 11.02 21.35
C HIS A 104 0.97 11.34 22.24
N LEU A 105 1.55 10.32 22.89
CA LEU A 105 2.74 10.49 23.72
C LEU A 105 3.93 11.04 22.92
N ARG A 106 4.17 10.53 21.71
CA ARG A 106 5.28 10.99 20.86
C ARG A 106 5.12 12.44 20.39
N VAL A 107 3.91 12.86 20.05
CA VAL A 107 3.63 14.26 19.68
C VAL A 107 3.84 15.17 20.89
N ALA A 108 3.27 14.83 22.04
CA ALA A 108 3.45 15.60 23.28
C ALA A 108 4.95 15.74 23.63
N MET A 109 5.69 14.63 23.64
CA MET A 109 7.14 14.65 23.90
C MET A 109 7.91 15.44 22.85
N SER A 110 7.52 15.40 21.57
CA SER A 110 8.16 16.18 20.53
C SER A 110 7.94 17.68 20.75
N LEU A 111 6.71 18.09 21.07
CA LEU A 111 6.38 19.50 21.25
C LEU A 111 7.00 20.05 22.55
N GLU A 112 6.90 19.35 23.67
CA GLU A 112 7.50 19.77 24.95
C GLU A 112 9.04 19.74 24.90
N LYS A 113 9.65 18.60 24.56
CA LYS A 113 11.08 18.40 24.77
C LYS A 113 11.95 18.92 23.64
N VAL A 114 11.44 18.94 22.42
CA VAL A 114 12.20 19.39 21.24
C VAL A 114 11.87 20.84 20.90
N TRP A 115 10.60 21.23 21.01
CA TRP A 115 10.14 22.57 20.61
C TRP A 115 9.82 23.50 21.78
N ASN A 116 10.02 23.05 23.02
CA ASN A 116 9.78 23.83 24.24
C ASN A 116 8.38 24.46 24.27
N TYR A 117 7.38 23.70 23.82
CA TYR A 117 5.98 24.10 23.86
C TYR A 117 5.38 23.73 25.22
N GLU A 118 4.72 24.70 25.84
CA GLU A 118 3.94 24.49 27.06
C GLU A 118 2.47 24.28 26.68
N PHE A 119 1.92 23.14 27.05
CA PHE A 119 0.54 22.78 26.74
C PHE A 119 -0.46 23.53 27.65
N ASP A 120 -1.48 24.12 27.03
CA ASP A 120 -2.67 24.60 27.73
C ASP A 120 -3.63 23.44 28.03
N LYS A 121 -4.61 23.68 28.93
CA LYS A 121 -5.58 22.63 29.35
C LYS A 121 -6.40 22.03 28.20
N ASP A 122 -6.66 22.82 27.17
CA ASP A 122 -7.49 22.44 26.03
C ASP A 122 -6.66 22.01 24.81
N ASP A 123 -5.33 22.02 24.92
CA ASP A 123 -4.46 21.65 23.81
C ASP A 123 -4.50 20.14 23.58
N ARG A 124 -4.97 19.77 22.39
CA ARG A 124 -5.04 18.38 21.95
C ARG A 124 -4.71 18.28 20.47
N PHE A 125 -3.84 17.34 20.12
CA PHE A 125 -3.57 17.02 18.71
C PHE A 125 -4.75 16.22 18.11
N GLN A 126 -5.16 16.54 16.88
CA GLN A 126 -6.29 15.89 16.20
C GLN A 126 -5.95 14.48 15.68
N PHE A 127 -5.66 13.55 16.59
CA PHE A 127 -5.43 12.15 16.30
C PHE A 127 -6.59 11.31 16.81
N TYR A 128 -7.21 10.58 15.89
CA TYR A 128 -8.45 9.86 16.15
C TYR A 128 -8.34 8.35 15.96
N LEU A 129 -8.94 7.59 16.89
CA LEU A 129 -9.06 6.14 16.78
C LEU A 129 -10.25 5.76 15.85
N THR A 130 -9.98 5.52 14.57
CA THR A 130 -11.01 5.22 13.57
C THR A 130 -10.47 4.39 12.40
N ASN A 131 -11.36 3.67 11.71
CA ASN A 131 -11.06 3.11 10.40
C ASN A 131 -11.31 4.17 9.30
N THR A 132 -10.25 4.62 8.63
CA THR A 132 -10.31 5.56 7.51
C THR A 132 -11.21 5.07 6.38
N LEU A 133 -11.18 3.77 6.10
CA LEU A 133 -11.92 3.20 4.98
C LEU A 133 -13.39 2.94 5.34
N GLU A 134 -13.84 3.20 6.56
CA GLU A 134 -15.21 3.00 7.02
C GLU A 134 -15.88 4.36 7.33
N MET A 135 -17.13 4.51 6.87
CA MET A 135 -17.95 5.71 7.15
C MET A 135 -19.05 5.45 8.18
N LYS A 136 -19.32 4.19 8.50
CA LYS A 136 -20.22 3.83 9.59
C LYS A 136 -19.58 4.17 10.93
N GLU A 137 -20.42 4.57 11.87
CA GLU A 137 -20.02 4.60 13.27
C GLU A 137 -19.72 3.17 13.73
N PRO A 138 -18.75 2.96 14.63
CA PRO A 138 -18.69 1.73 15.39
C PRO A 138 -20.08 1.50 16.00
N GLU A 139 -20.66 0.30 15.86
CA GLU A 139 -21.87 -0.04 16.61
C GLU A 139 -21.58 0.28 18.07
N GLN A 140 -22.41 1.16 18.65
CA GLN A 140 -22.22 1.77 19.97
C GLN A 140 -21.65 0.76 20.99
N GLU A 141 -20.33 0.79 21.22
CA GLU A 141 -19.80 0.27 22.46
C GLU A 141 -20.24 1.26 23.53
N LEU A 142 -21.31 0.86 24.21
CA LEU A 142 -22.16 1.61 25.14
C LEU A 142 -21.45 2.18 26.39
N LEU A 143 -20.12 2.35 26.38
CA LEU A 143 -19.33 2.45 27.60
C LEU A 143 -18.50 3.74 27.76
N LEU A 144 -18.25 4.54 26.73
CA LEU A 144 -17.45 5.77 26.85
C LEU A 144 -17.93 6.92 25.95
N PRO A 145 -18.58 7.98 26.50
CA PRO A 145 -19.04 9.15 25.73
C PRO A 145 -17.94 9.85 24.92
N GLN A 146 -16.71 9.86 25.44
CA GLN A 146 -15.53 10.45 24.80
C GLN A 146 -15.16 9.76 23.48
N LEU A 147 -15.36 8.45 23.36
CA LEU A 147 -15.13 7.72 22.10
C LEU A 147 -16.20 8.04 21.05
N THR A 148 -17.42 8.35 21.49
CA THR A 148 -18.50 8.77 20.60
C THR A 148 -18.24 10.16 20.00
N GLU A 149 -17.81 11.12 20.81
CA GLU A 149 -17.42 12.46 20.34
C GLU A 149 -16.23 12.38 19.37
N GLU A 150 -15.19 11.62 19.73
CA GLU A 150 -14.01 11.42 18.88
C GLU A 150 -14.37 10.76 17.53
N GLY A 151 -15.30 9.81 17.55
CA GLY A 151 -15.84 9.19 16.34
C GLY A 151 -16.58 10.19 15.43
N GLN A 152 -17.33 11.13 16.02
CA GLN A 152 -18.03 12.19 15.28
C GLN A 152 -17.04 13.20 14.67
N GLU A 153 -16.01 13.61 15.41
CA GLU A 153 -14.95 14.48 14.92
C GLU A 153 -14.20 13.82 13.76
N ALA A 154 -13.81 12.56 13.92
CA ALA A 154 -13.15 11.79 12.86
C ALA A 154 -14.02 11.68 11.60
N ARG A 155 -15.33 11.48 11.76
CA ARG A 155 -16.29 11.45 10.65
C ARG A 155 -16.39 12.81 9.97
N TYR A 156 -16.45 13.90 10.73
CA TYR A 156 -16.45 15.25 10.18
C TYR A 156 -15.19 15.49 9.33
N VAL A 157 -14.01 15.11 9.82
CA VAL A 157 -12.77 15.22 9.07
C VAL A 157 -12.81 14.39 7.79
N LYS A 158 -13.30 13.14 7.86
CA LYS A 158 -13.45 12.26 6.68
C LYS A 158 -14.39 12.87 5.63
N GLU A 159 -15.55 13.36 6.03
CA GLU A 159 -16.62 13.77 5.11
C GLU A 159 -16.56 15.23 4.65
N LYS A 160 -16.28 16.15 5.57
CA LYS A 160 -16.53 17.59 5.37
C LYS A 160 -15.26 18.41 5.24
N GLU A 161 -14.20 17.99 5.93
CA GLU A 161 -13.03 18.86 6.05
C GLU A 161 -12.24 18.99 4.74
N PRO A 162 -11.91 20.21 4.27
CA PRO A 162 -11.17 20.41 3.03
C PRO A 162 -9.67 20.18 3.26
N ILE A 163 -9.24 18.92 3.12
CA ILE A 163 -7.84 18.52 3.30
C ILE A 163 -7.02 18.89 2.05
N LEU A 164 -5.96 19.68 2.23
CA LEU A 164 -5.06 20.06 1.14
C LEU A 164 -3.92 19.06 0.96
N VAL A 165 -3.46 18.43 2.04
CA VAL A 165 -2.32 17.51 2.02
C VAL A 165 -2.71 16.17 2.63
N VAL A 166 -2.45 15.08 1.92
CA VAL A 166 -2.53 13.72 2.48
C VAL A 166 -1.16 13.04 2.37
N LEU A 167 -0.67 12.42 3.44
CA LEU A 167 0.62 11.72 3.40
C LEU A 167 0.64 10.52 4.33
N GLY A 168 1.62 9.64 4.19
CA GLY A 168 1.71 8.46 5.06
C GLY A 168 2.35 7.23 4.42
N ASN A 169 2.27 6.12 5.16
CA ASN A 169 2.64 4.78 4.73
C ASN A 169 1.45 3.83 4.94
N PRO A 170 0.53 3.72 3.97
CA PRO A 170 -0.63 2.85 4.07
C PRO A 170 -0.26 1.37 4.27
N PRO A 171 -1.11 0.55 4.92
CA PRO A 171 -0.87 -0.88 5.12
C PRO A 171 -0.89 -1.67 3.80
N TYR A 172 -0.10 -2.76 3.74
CA TYR A 172 -0.03 -3.67 2.60
C TYR A 172 -0.76 -4.98 2.95
N SER A 173 -1.95 -5.19 2.42
CA SER A 173 -2.78 -6.38 2.70
C SER A 173 -3.70 -6.71 1.52
N VAL A 174 -3.24 -7.66 0.69
CA VAL A 174 -4.00 -8.18 -0.46
C VAL A 174 -5.28 -8.89 -0.02
N SER A 175 -5.27 -9.60 1.12
CA SER A 175 -6.43 -10.32 1.69
C SER A 175 -7.12 -9.51 2.80
N SER A 176 -7.35 -8.24 2.52
CA SER A 176 -7.90 -7.29 3.48
C SER A 176 -9.29 -7.66 4.01
N GLU A 177 -9.50 -7.39 5.30
CA GLU A 177 -10.81 -7.37 5.96
C GLU A 177 -11.59 -6.05 5.72
N ASN A 178 -10.91 -4.96 5.33
CA ASN A 178 -11.50 -3.68 4.93
C ASN A 178 -12.33 -3.81 3.65
N LYS A 179 -13.61 -4.19 3.79
CA LYS A 179 -14.58 -4.33 2.69
C LYS A 179 -15.82 -3.48 2.93
N SER A 180 -15.63 -2.29 3.51
CA SER A 180 -16.73 -1.37 3.74
C SER A 180 -17.43 -1.02 2.42
N GLU A 181 -18.72 -0.74 2.50
CA GLU A 181 -19.51 -0.33 1.33
C GLU A 181 -18.96 0.95 0.70
N PHE A 182 -18.50 1.89 1.54
CA PHE A 182 -17.91 3.15 1.11
C PHE A 182 -16.71 2.95 0.19
N ILE A 183 -15.70 2.19 0.64
CA ILE A 183 -14.46 2.06 -0.12
C ILE A 183 -14.64 1.17 -1.36
N GLU A 184 -15.49 0.13 -1.28
CA GLU A 184 -15.78 -0.73 -2.43
C GLU A 184 -16.51 0.05 -3.54
N LYS A 185 -17.41 0.98 -3.18
CA LYS A 185 -18.04 1.89 -4.15
C LYS A 185 -17.00 2.78 -4.85
N LEU A 186 -16.06 3.37 -4.12
CA LEU A 186 -14.99 4.17 -4.71
C LEU A 186 -14.05 3.34 -5.61
N MET A 187 -13.73 2.12 -5.18
CA MET A 187 -12.85 1.20 -5.91
C MET A 187 -13.46 0.72 -7.25
N ALA A 188 -14.78 0.86 -7.43
CA ALA A 188 -15.45 0.54 -8.70
C ALA A 188 -14.88 1.31 -9.90
N ASP A 189 -14.37 2.53 -9.67
CA ASP A 189 -13.72 3.35 -10.69
C ASP A 189 -12.43 2.69 -11.19
N TYR A 190 -11.54 2.30 -10.26
CA TYR A 190 -10.28 1.63 -10.58
C TYR A 190 -10.48 0.25 -11.22
N LYS A 191 -11.55 -0.44 -10.84
CA LYS A 191 -11.90 -1.78 -11.36
C LYS A 191 -12.56 -1.72 -12.74
N ARG A 192 -13.03 -0.56 -13.22
CA ARG A 192 -13.88 -0.41 -14.42
C ARG A 192 -13.27 -1.00 -15.68
N GLU A 193 -12.03 -0.64 -15.99
CA GLU A 193 -11.30 -1.08 -17.20
C GLU A 193 -10.89 -2.56 -17.17
N VAL A 194 -10.97 -3.19 -16.01
CA VAL A 194 -10.46 -4.55 -15.79
C VAL A 194 -11.54 -5.53 -15.35
N LYS A 195 -12.83 -5.14 -15.36
CA LYS A 195 -13.95 -6.01 -14.95
C LYS A 195 -14.01 -7.35 -15.70
N LYS A 196 -13.50 -7.39 -16.93
CA LYS A 196 -13.46 -8.60 -17.78
C LYS A 196 -12.21 -9.48 -17.53
N GLU A 197 -11.25 -9.01 -16.74
CA GLU A 197 -10.05 -9.78 -16.43
C GLU A 197 -10.37 -10.95 -15.49
N ARG A 198 -9.65 -12.07 -15.69
CA ARG A 198 -9.89 -13.30 -14.91
C ARG A 198 -9.60 -13.14 -13.42
N ASN A 199 -8.59 -12.34 -13.07
CA ASN A 199 -8.19 -12.12 -11.68
C ASN A 199 -7.88 -10.64 -11.41
N ILE A 200 -8.85 -9.94 -10.82
CA ILE A 200 -8.69 -8.54 -10.38
C ILE A 200 -8.37 -8.42 -8.88
N GLN A 201 -8.18 -9.54 -8.19
CA GLN A 201 -8.01 -9.58 -6.74
C GLN A 201 -6.88 -8.67 -6.22
N PRO A 202 -5.73 -8.50 -6.90
CA PRO A 202 -4.69 -7.62 -6.37
C PRO A 202 -5.08 -6.13 -6.33
N LEU A 203 -6.13 -5.69 -7.05
CA LEU A 203 -6.68 -4.33 -6.88
C LEU A 203 -7.32 -4.11 -5.50
N SER A 204 -7.66 -5.17 -4.77
CA SER A 204 -8.29 -5.08 -3.46
C SER A 204 -7.27 -4.96 -2.32
N ASP A 205 -5.98 -4.79 -2.62
CA ASP A 205 -4.94 -4.50 -1.63
C ASP A 205 -5.22 -3.16 -0.92
N ASP A 206 -4.99 -3.11 0.39
CA ASP A 206 -5.31 -1.95 1.21
C ASP A 206 -4.56 -0.68 0.80
N TYR A 207 -3.29 -0.77 0.39
CA TYR A 207 -2.57 0.43 -0.05
C TYR A 207 -3.26 1.10 -1.26
N ILE A 208 -3.91 0.31 -2.14
CA ILE A 208 -4.66 0.82 -3.29
C ILE A 208 -5.93 1.52 -2.81
N LYS A 209 -6.61 0.96 -1.79
CA LYS A 209 -7.77 1.60 -1.16
C LYS A 209 -7.40 2.92 -0.50
N PHE A 210 -6.27 3.00 0.18
CA PHE A 210 -5.78 4.25 0.75
C PHE A 210 -5.40 5.26 -0.33
N ILE A 211 -4.78 4.84 -1.44
CA ILE A 211 -4.59 5.72 -2.62
C ILE A 211 -5.94 6.20 -3.15
N ARG A 212 -6.95 5.32 -3.24
CA ARG A 212 -8.29 5.68 -3.72
C ARG A 212 -9.00 6.64 -2.75
N PHE A 213 -8.82 6.49 -1.45
CA PHE A 213 -9.32 7.40 -0.42
C PHE A 213 -8.65 8.77 -0.54
N ALA A 214 -7.32 8.84 -0.60
CA ALA A 214 -6.60 10.10 -0.80
C ALA A 214 -7.01 10.78 -2.11
N HIS A 215 -7.13 10.01 -3.19
CA HIS A 215 -7.66 10.49 -4.46
C HIS A 215 -9.07 11.08 -4.29
N TRP A 216 -9.99 10.36 -3.67
CA TRP A 216 -11.33 10.88 -3.39
C TRP A 216 -11.28 12.18 -2.58
N LYS A 217 -10.49 12.20 -1.50
CA LYS A 217 -10.43 13.35 -0.59
C LYS A 217 -9.89 14.61 -1.26
N ILE A 218 -8.79 14.51 -2.00
CA ILE A 218 -8.22 15.63 -2.77
C ILE A 218 -9.18 16.07 -3.88
N SER A 219 -9.91 15.14 -4.52
CA SER A 219 -10.93 15.50 -5.51
C SER A 219 -12.11 16.26 -4.91
N GLN A 220 -12.52 15.98 -3.66
CA GLN A 220 -13.55 16.77 -2.97
C GLN A 220 -13.08 18.21 -2.72
N THR A 221 -11.82 18.39 -2.34
CA THR A 221 -11.23 19.73 -2.13
C THR A 221 -10.98 20.48 -3.43
N GLY A 222 -10.87 19.77 -4.56
CA GLY A 222 -10.65 20.34 -5.89
C GLY A 222 -9.20 20.72 -6.19
N LYS A 223 -8.33 20.78 -5.18
CA LYS A 223 -6.88 20.98 -5.28
C LYS A 223 -6.18 20.33 -4.09
N GLY A 224 -4.92 19.98 -4.24
CA GLY A 224 -4.09 19.49 -3.15
C GLY A 224 -3.01 18.52 -3.59
N ILE A 225 -2.34 17.92 -2.61
CA ILE A 225 -1.21 17.01 -2.81
C ILE A 225 -1.47 15.76 -1.99
N PHE A 226 -1.18 14.58 -2.54
CA PHE A 226 -0.94 13.42 -1.68
C PHE A 226 0.36 12.70 -1.99
N GLY A 227 1.05 12.22 -0.95
CA GLY A 227 2.34 11.55 -1.07
C GLY A 227 2.45 10.31 -0.19
N TYR A 228 2.66 9.15 -0.80
CA TYR A 228 2.76 7.87 -0.09
C TYR A 228 4.00 7.08 -0.48
N ILE A 229 4.44 6.23 0.45
CA ILE A 229 5.31 5.08 0.17
C ILE A 229 4.45 3.82 0.12
N THR A 230 4.41 3.13 -1.02
CA THR A 230 3.57 1.94 -1.22
C THR A 230 4.29 0.85 -2.00
N ASN A 231 3.70 -0.35 -2.06
CA ASN A 231 4.12 -1.40 -2.97
C ASN A 231 4.14 -0.89 -4.43
N ASN A 232 5.21 -1.16 -5.18
CA ASN A 232 5.41 -0.64 -6.54
C ASN A 232 4.69 -1.45 -7.65
N SER A 233 3.98 -2.53 -7.32
CA SER A 233 3.33 -3.41 -8.30
C SER A 233 2.29 -2.72 -9.19
N TYR A 234 1.65 -1.64 -8.71
CA TYR A 234 0.68 -0.89 -9.51
C TYR A 234 1.32 -0.04 -10.61
N LEU A 235 2.63 0.20 -10.58
CA LEU A 235 3.30 1.01 -11.60
C LEU A 235 3.30 0.31 -12.96
N SER A 236 3.47 -1.02 -12.95
CA SER A 236 3.63 -1.86 -14.15
C SER A 236 2.61 -2.99 -14.29
N GLY A 237 1.78 -3.27 -13.26
CA GLY A 237 0.82 -4.37 -13.33
C GLY A 237 -0.32 -4.12 -14.32
N ILE A 238 -0.66 -5.11 -15.15
CA ILE A 238 -1.68 -5.03 -16.21
C ILE A 238 -3.09 -4.73 -15.67
N ILE A 239 -3.42 -5.32 -14.52
CA ILE A 239 -4.72 -5.11 -13.85
C ILE A 239 -4.86 -3.72 -13.21
N HIS A 240 -3.78 -2.94 -13.10
CA HIS A 240 -3.79 -1.60 -12.50
C HIS A 240 -4.01 -0.49 -13.54
N ARG A 241 -4.21 -0.83 -14.81
CA ARG A 241 -4.40 0.17 -15.89
C ARG A 241 -5.57 1.13 -15.64
N GLY A 242 -6.68 0.62 -15.07
CA GLY A 242 -7.83 1.45 -14.70
C GLY A 242 -7.49 2.45 -13.59
N MET A 243 -6.76 1.99 -12.56
CA MET A 243 -6.24 2.87 -11.51
C MET A 243 -5.33 3.97 -12.08
N ARG A 244 -4.36 3.63 -12.94
CA ARG A 244 -3.44 4.61 -13.53
C ARG A 244 -4.19 5.62 -14.41
N LYS A 245 -5.16 5.17 -15.21
CA LYS A 245 -6.04 6.03 -16.01
C LYS A 245 -6.80 7.05 -15.16
N GLU A 246 -7.42 6.61 -14.07
CA GLU A 246 -8.16 7.49 -13.15
C GLU A 246 -7.24 8.45 -12.37
N LEU A 247 -6.01 8.05 -12.07
CA LEU A 247 -5.02 8.96 -11.47
C LEU A 247 -4.59 10.05 -12.47
N LEU A 248 -4.36 9.69 -13.74
CA LEU A 248 -3.99 10.64 -14.80
C LEU A 248 -5.10 11.64 -15.14
N SER A 249 -6.37 11.21 -15.07
CA SER A 249 -7.50 12.10 -15.35
C SER A 249 -7.65 13.19 -14.28
N THR A 250 -7.32 12.88 -13.03
CA THR A 250 -7.52 13.80 -11.89
C THR A 250 -6.32 14.68 -11.58
N PHE A 251 -5.11 14.12 -11.54
CA PHE A 251 -3.90 14.79 -11.06
C PHE A 251 -3.13 15.44 -12.22
N ASP A 252 -2.63 16.65 -11.99
CA ASP A 252 -1.92 17.47 -12.97
C ASP A 252 -0.45 17.08 -13.07
N GLU A 253 0.18 16.75 -11.94
CA GLU A 253 1.56 16.28 -11.88
C GLU A 253 1.63 15.02 -11.01
N ILE A 254 2.35 14.01 -11.49
CA ILE A 254 2.57 12.73 -10.80
C ILE A 254 4.07 12.47 -10.78
N TYR A 255 4.65 12.33 -9.59
CA TYR A 255 6.07 12.06 -9.38
C TYR A 255 6.23 10.67 -8.77
N ILE A 256 6.94 9.77 -9.44
CA ILE A 256 7.13 8.38 -9.06
C ILE A 256 8.61 8.09 -8.87
N LEU A 257 9.05 7.99 -7.61
CA LEU A 257 10.40 7.54 -7.27
C LEU A 257 10.35 6.05 -6.90
N ASN A 258 10.73 5.19 -7.82
CA ASN A 258 10.74 3.75 -7.61
C ASN A 258 11.98 3.34 -6.82
N LEU A 259 11.78 2.77 -5.64
CA LEU A 259 12.86 2.35 -4.74
C LEU A 259 13.16 0.85 -4.88
N HIS A 260 12.47 0.13 -5.77
CA HIS A 260 12.71 -1.27 -6.06
C HIS A 260 12.78 -2.16 -4.80
N GLY A 261 13.69 -3.12 -4.76
CA GLY A 261 13.94 -4.01 -3.64
C GLY A 261 13.02 -5.22 -3.61
N SER A 262 12.49 -5.67 -4.74
CA SER A 262 11.59 -6.83 -4.79
C SER A 262 12.37 -8.14 -4.80
N SER A 263 12.57 -8.74 -3.62
CA SER A 263 13.20 -10.05 -3.51
C SER A 263 12.32 -11.18 -4.07
N ARG A 264 11.01 -10.97 -4.21
CA ARG A 264 10.06 -11.96 -4.79
C ARG A 264 10.37 -12.32 -6.24
N ILE A 265 10.81 -11.34 -7.02
CA ILE A 265 11.16 -11.52 -8.43
C ILE A 265 12.67 -11.57 -8.66
N GLY A 266 13.46 -11.60 -7.56
CA GLY A 266 14.92 -11.58 -7.64
C GLY A 266 15.47 -10.33 -8.30
N GLU A 267 14.86 -9.17 -8.02
CA GLU A 267 15.24 -7.90 -8.62
C GLU A 267 16.71 -7.55 -8.34
N LYS A 268 17.41 -7.04 -9.35
CA LYS A 268 18.84 -6.68 -9.33
C LYS A 268 19.01 -5.28 -9.90
N THR A 269 20.12 -4.63 -9.57
CA THR A 269 20.47 -3.35 -10.19
C THR A 269 20.69 -3.53 -11.70
N PRO A 270 20.64 -2.46 -12.51
CA PRO A 270 20.93 -2.52 -13.94
C PRO A 270 22.31 -3.13 -14.26
N GLU A 271 23.28 -2.98 -13.36
CA GLU A 271 24.63 -3.56 -13.45
C GLU A 271 24.71 -5.02 -12.95
N GLY A 272 23.58 -5.61 -12.55
CA GLY A 272 23.48 -6.97 -12.02
C GLY A 272 23.81 -7.12 -10.54
N GLY A 273 23.99 -6.01 -9.82
CA GLY A 273 24.28 -5.97 -8.39
C GLY A 273 23.07 -6.30 -7.51
N LYS A 274 23.31 -6.40 -6.19
CA LYS A 274 22.25 -6.60 -5.20
C LYS A 274 21.40 -5.34 -5.07
N ASP A 275 20.09 -5.50 -5.13
CA ASP A 275 19.13 -4.43 -4.86
C ASP A 275 18.34 -4.75 -3.58
N GLU A 276 18.38 -3.85 -2.60
CA GLU A 276 17.78 -4.06 -1.29
C GLU A 276 16.57 -3.16 -1.07
N ASN A 277 15.55 -3.70 -0.41
CA ASN A 277 14.38 -2.93 -0.02
C ASN A 277 14.72 -1.95 1.12
N VAL A 278 14.05 -0.80 1.15
CA VAL A 278 14.14 0.17 2.25
C VAL A 278 13.43 -0.29 3.52
N PHE A 279 12.57 -1.31 3.44
CA PHE A 279 11.99 -2.01 4.59
C PHE A 279 12.50 -3.45 4.67
N ASP A 280 12.27 -4.12 5.79
CA ASP A 280 12.51 -5.56 5.94
C ASP A 280 11.35 -6.39 5.36
N ILE A 281 11.05 -6.19 4.07
CA ILE A 281 9.98 -6.87 3.33
C ILE A 281 10.47 -7.38 1.97
N GLN A 282 9.66 -8.23 1.33
CA GLN A 282 10.02 -8.88 0.05
C GLN A 282 9.49 -8.18 -1.19
N GLN A 283 8.46 -7.35 -1.06
CA GLN A 283 7.82 -6.62 -2.16
C GLN A 283 8.56 -5.33 -2.43
N GLY A 284 8.78 -5.00 -3.69
CA GLY A 284 9.34 -3.70 -4.07
C GLY A 284 8.42 -2.54 -3.67
N VAL A 285 9.01 -1.38 -3.42
CA VAL A 285 8.28 -0.18 -2.97
C VAL A 285 8.63 1.05 -3.80
N ALA A 286 7.72 2.02 -3.84
CA ALA A 286 7.89 3.28 -4.54
C ALA A 286 7.27 4.43 -3.74
N ILE A 287 7.94 5.58 -3.75
CA ILE A 287 7.37 6.84 -3.29
C ILE A 287 6.62 7.45 -4.47
N ALA A 288 5.36 7.82 -4.26
CA ALA A 288 4.56 8.48 -5.27
C ALA A 288 3.90 9.75 -4.70
N ILE A 289 4.05 10.87 -5.39
CA ILE A 289 3.47 12.17 -5.05
C ILE A 289 2.57 12.61 -6.20
N TYR A 290 1.33 12.93 -5.88
CA TYR A 290 0.29 13.31 -6.83
C TYR A 290 -0.17 14.73 -6.50
N VAL A 291 -0.21 15.59 -7.50
CA VAL A 291 -0.52 17.03 -7.34
C VAL A 291 -1.72 17.37 -8.20
N LYS A 292 -2.76 17.91 -7.57
CA LYS A 292 -3.94 18.49 -8.23
C LYS A 292 -3.90 20.00 -8.04
N LEU A 293 -3.74 20.74 -9.13
CA LEU A 293 -3.70 22.19 -9.10
C LEU A 293 -5.10 22.78 -9.17
N GLU A 294 -5.27 23.97 -8.61
CA GLU A 294 -6.53 24.73 -8.71
C GLU A 294 -6.87 25.09 -10.15
N LYS A 295 -5.84 25.43 -10.92
CA LYS A 295 -5.92 25.63 -12.37
C LYS A 295 -5.26 24.43 -13.04
N PRO A 296 -6.03 23.52 -13.65
CA PRO A 296 -5.48 22.33 -14.28
C PRO A 296 -4.45 22.67 -15.35
N LEU A 297 -3.43 21.81 -15.49
CA LEU A 297 -2.49 21.92 -16.60
C LEU A 297 -3.16 21.48 -17.90
N LYS A 298 -2.74 22.11 -19.02
CA LYS A 298 -3.15 21.67 -20.37
C LYS A 298 -2.69 20.25 -20.65
N GLU A 299 -1.46 19.94 -20.26
CA GLU A 299 -0.84 18.63 -20.40
C GLU A 299 -0.44 18.11 -19.02
N LYS A 300 -0.86 16.89 -18.73
CA LYS A 300 -0.57 16.20 -17.48
C LYS A 300 0.89 15.77 -17.48
N LYS A 301 1.58 15.94 -16.36
CA LYS A 301 3.00 15.60 -16.21
C LYS A 301 3.15 14.34 -15.39
N VAL A 302 3.91 13.39 -15.91
CA VAL A 302 4.29 12.18 -15.18
C VAL A 302 5.80 12.09 -15.18
N CYS A 303 6.39 12.09 -14.00
CA CYS A 303 7.82 12.12 -13.78
C CYS A 303 8.21 10.82 -13.06
N TYR A 304 9.27 10.17 -13.53
CA TYR A 304 9.74 8.91 -13.00
C TYR A 304 11.24 8.96 -12.72
N ALA A 305 11.66 8.30 -11.65
CA ALA A 305 13.07 8.10 -11.34
C ALA A 305 13.24 6.77 -10.59
N ASP A 306 14.40 6.14 -10.79
CA ASP A 306 14.78 4.92 -10.08
C ASP A 306 15.84 5.21 -9.03
N VAL A 307 15.74 4.52 -7.89
CA VAL A 307 16.82 4.44 -6.91
C VAL A 307 17.16 2.97 -6.68
N TRP A 308 18.27 2.56 -7.27
CA TRP A 308 18.82 1.20 -7.18
C TRP A 308 19.88 1.07 -6.09
N GLY A 309 20.17 -0.16 -5.69
CA GLY A 309 21.32 -0.53 -4.88
C GLY A 309 21.00 -0.95 -3.45
N LEU A 310 21.99 -0.83 -2.57
CA LEU A 310 21.89 -1.23 -1.17
C LEU A 310 21.02 -0.27 -0.36
N ARG A 311 20.44 -0.76 0.74
CA ARG A 311 19.52 0.02 1.59
C ARG A 311 20.14 1.33 2.07
N ASP A 312 21.39 1.29 2.53
CA ASP A 312 22.10 2.48 3.01
C ASP A 312 22.38 3.50 1.90
N ALA A 313 22.60 3.06 0.66
CA ALA A 313 22.78 3.94 -0.47
C ALA A 313 21.45 4.66 -0.81
N LYS A 314 20.33 3.93 -0.79
CA LYS A 314 18.97 4.50 -0.95
C LYS A 314 18.67 5.53 0.14
N TYR A 315 18.99 5.24 1.40
CA TYR A 315 18.85 6.20 2.50
C TYR A 315 19.68 7.46 2.30
N LYS A 316 20.96 7.33 1.89
CA LYS A 316 21.81 8.49 1.58
C LYS A 316 21.24 9.33 0.44
N TYR A 317 20.68 8.70 -0.60
CA TYR A 317 19.99 9.39 -1.69
C TYR A 317 18.77 10.18 -1.19
N LEU A 318 17.89 9.52 -0.44
CA LEU A 318 16.65 10.12 0.07
C LEU A 318 16.88 11.30 1.02
N ARG A 319 17.94 11.27 1.84
CA ARG A 319 18.29 12.40 2.72
C ARG A 319 18.73 13.65 1.96
N LYS A 320 19.41 13.45 0.83
CA LYS A 320 20.04 14.53 0.04
C LYS A 320 19.09 15.15 -0.99
N ASN A 321 18.10 14.40 -1.43
CA ASN A 321 17.20 14.81 -2.51
C ASN A 321 15.77 15.06 -2.00
N ASP A 322 15.01 15.72 -2.84
CA ASP A 322 13.57 15.93 -2.76
C ASP A 322 13.00 16.03 -4.19
N VAL A 323 11.71 16.30 -4.34
CA VAL A 323 11.06 16.41 -5.65
C VAL A 323 11.67 17.46 -6.59
N THR A 324 12.42 18.44 -6.09
CA THR A 324 13.05 19.47 -6.92
C THR A 324 14.49 19.12 -7.34
N SER A 325 15.13 18.19 -6.64
CA SER A 325 16.53 17.79 -6.87
C SER A 325 16.68 16.38 -7.46
N THR A 326 15.64 15.54 -7.37
CA THR A 326 15.59 14.27 -8.08
C THR A 326 15.64 14.50 -9.60
N ASP A 327 16.49 13.74 -10.28
CA ASP A 327 16.59 13.76 -11.75
C ASP A 327 15.44 12.95 -12.36
N TRP A 328 14.45 13.67 -12.89
CA TRP A 328 13.20 13.07 -13.35
C TRP A 328 13.21 12.79 -14.85
N LEU A 329 12.89 11.54 -15.20
CA LEU A 329 12.50 11.16 -16.55
C LEU A 329 11.01 11.48 -16.77
N ALA A 330 10.70 12.34 -17.74
CA ALA A 330 9.33 12.54 -18.17
C ALA A 330 8.79 11.28 -18.86
N LEU A 331 7.61 10.82 -18.43
CA LEU A 331 6.89 9.70 -19.02
C LEU A 331 5.69 10.19 -19.82
N GLU A 332 5.39 9.45 -20.89
CA GLU A 332 4.13 9.54 -21.62
C GLU A 332 3.36 8.22 -21.44
N PRO A 333 2.53 8.08 -20.39
CA PRO A 333 1.72 6.87 -20.23
C PRO A 333 0.71 6.73 -21.37
N LYS A 334 0.83 5.65 -22.15
CA LYS A 334 -0.02 5.39 -23.34
C LYS A 334 -1.10 4.35 -23.07
N GLU A 335 -2.26 4.54 -23.71
CA GLU A 335 -3.33 3.53 -23.75
C GLU A 335 -2.80 2.21 -24.34
N PRO A 336 -3.28 1.03 -23.91
CA PRO A 336 -4.31 0.79 -22.88
C PRO A 336 -3.77 0.66 -21.46
N GLN A 337 -2.45 0.64 -21.28
CA GLN A 337 -1.86 0.27 -20.01
C GLN A 337 -1.55 1.47 -19.11
N TYR A 338 -1.24 2.63 -19.69
CA TYR A 338 -0.87 3.84 -18.95
C TYR A 338 0.24 3.58 -17.91
N PHE A 339 1.31 2.86 -18.28
CA PHE A 339 2.36 2.48 -17.33
C PHE A 339 3.01 3.69 -16.66
N PHE A 340 3.27 3.58 -15.36
CA PHE A 340 4.05 4.55 -14.56
C PHE A 340 5.49 4.06 -14.36
N VAL A 341 6.01 3.34 -15.36
CA VAL A 341 7.40 2.97 -15.50
C VAL A 341 7.81 3.15 -16.96
N PRO A 342 9.09 3.38 -17.24
CA PRO A 342 9.62 3.36 -18.60
C PRO A 342 9.33 2.02 -19.26
N LYS A 343 8.78 2.07 -20.48
CA LYS A 343 8.57 0.92 -21.34
C LYS A 343 8.90 1.32 -22.77
N ASP A 344 9.68 0.48 -23.43
CA ASP A 344 9.94 0.62 -24.86
C ASP A 344 8.84 -0.08 -25.65
N PHE A 345 8.10 0.71 -26.44
CA PHE A 345 7.07 0.24 -27.36
C PHE A 345 7.42 0.54 -28.82
N ALA A 346 8.68 0.83 -29.15
CA ALA A 346 9.10 1.21 -30.49
C ALA A 346 8.71 0.17 -31.56
N LEU A 347 8.76 -1.12 -31.19
CA LEU A 347 8.42 -2.24 -32.07
C LEU A 347 6.98 -2.77 -31.88
N GLN A 348 6.14 -2.11 -31.09
CA GLN A 348 4.79 -2.60 -30.76
C GLN A 348 3.93 -2.77 -32.03
N ALA A 349 3.94 -1.78 -32.92
CA ALA A 349 3.15 -1.82 -34.16
C ALA A 349 3.65 -2.88 -35.16
N GLU A 350 4.93 -3.26 -35.10
CA GLU A 350 5.46 -4.38 -35.87
C GLU A 350 5.05 -5.71 -35.24
N TYR A 351 5.22 -5.84 -33.92
CA TYR A 351 4.85 -7.01 -33.15
C TYR A 351 3.37 -7.38 -33.29
N GLU A 352 2.48 -6.39 -33.28
CA GLU A 352 1.02 -6.60 -33.41
C GLU A 352 0.58 -7.07 -34.80
N LYS A 353 1.45 -7.02 -35.82
CA LYS A 353 1.19 -7.62 -37.14
C LYS A 353 1.43 -9.13 -37.15
N LEU A 354 2.18 -9.65 -36.18
CA LEU A 354 2.47 -11.07 -36.06
C LEU A 354 1.26 -11.82 -35.51
N TRP A 355 1.19 -13.12 -35.80
CA TRP A 355 0.10 -13.96 -35.29
C TRP A 355 0.17 -14.08 -33.76
N LYS A 356 -0.97 -13.90 -33.10
CA LYS A 356 -1.06 -14.18 -31.67
C LYS A 356 -0.90 -15.68 -31.46
N VAL A 357 -0.13 -16.06 -30.45
CA VAL A 357 0.06 -17.47 -30.06
C VAL A 357 -1.29 -18.16 -29.83
N THR A 358 -2.27 -17.45 -29.25
CA THR A 358 -3.63 -17.96 -29.03
C THR A 358 -4.43 -18.21 -30.29
N ASP A 359 -4.05 -17.60 -31.41
CA ASP A 359 -4.70 -17.78 -32.71
C ASP A 359 -4.03 -18.92 -33.48
N VAL A 360 -2.76 -19.21 -33.18
CA VAL A 360 -2.00 -20.35 -33.72
C VAL A 360 -2.47 -21.67 -33.11
N PHE A 361 -2.64 -21.72 -31.78
CA PHE A 361 -3.04 -22.92 -31.07
C PHE A 361 -4.55 -22.95 -30.80
N LYS A 362 -5.25 -23.93 -31.38
CA LYS A 362 -6.71 -24.11 -31.19
C LYS A 362 -7.11 -24.34 -29.74
N GLU A 363 -6.24 -25.03 -28.99
CA GLU A 363 -6.45 -25.36 -27.60
C GLU A 363 -5.23 -24.94 -26.80
N TRP A 364 -5.50 -24.29 -25.67
CA TRP A 364 -4.47 -23.89 -24.72
C TRP A 364 -5.08 -23.86 -23.32
N SER A 365 -4.23 -24.10 -22.32
CA SER A 365 -4.63 -24.05 -20.92
C SER A 365 -3.47 -23.49 -20.09
N SER A 366 -3.79 -22.98 -18.91
CA SER A 366 -2.77 -22.64 -17.91
C SER A 366 -2.31 -23.90 -17.18
N GLY A 367 -1.15 -23.82 -16.53
CA GLY A 367 -0.69 -24.87 -15.61
C GLY A 367 -1.73 -25.19 -14.52
N ILE A 368 -1.71 -26.44 -14.07
CA ILE A 368 -2.61 -26.95 -13.02
C ILE A 368 -2.34 -26.21 -11.71
N THR A 369 -3.40 -25.71 -11.08
CA THR A 369 -3.33 -25.05 -9.76
C THR A 369 -4.16 -25.84 -8.77
N THR A 370 -3.52 -26.47 -7.78
CA THR A 370 -4.24 -27.37 -6.86
C THR A 370 -4.83 -26.63 -5.64
N HIS A 371 -4.27 -25.45 -5.31
CA HIS A 371 -4.54 -24.69 -4.08
C HIS A 371 -4.21 -25.43 -2.77
N ARG A 372 -3.60 -26.62 -2.85
CA ARG A 372 -3.24 -27.47 -1.71
C ARG A 372 -2.07 -28.39 -2.05
N ASP A 373 -1.03 -27.82 -2.66
CA ASP A 373 0.12 -28.60 -3.16
C ASP A 373 0.74 -29.46 -2.05
N HIS A 374 0.83 -28.93 -0.82
CA HIS A 374 1.32 -29.66 0.36
C HIS A 374 0.50 -30.92 0.70
N PHE A 375 -0.70 -31.06 0.15
CA PHE A 375 -1.57 -32.21 0.31
C PHE A 375 -1.53 -33.15 -0.90
N VAL A 376 -1.73 -32.62 -2.12
CA VAL A 376 -1.90 -33.44 -3.35
C VAL A 376 -0.67 -33.57 -4.24
N VAL A 377 0.43 -32.89 -3.89
CA VAL A 377 1.71 -32.94 -4.62
C VAL A 377 2.79 -33.52 -3.72
N GLY A 378 3.57 -34.46 -4.22
CA GLY A 378 4.65 -35.12 -3.49
C GLY A 378 5.74 -35.62 -4.42
N PHE A 379 6.94 -35.80 -3.90
CA PHE A 379 8.06 -36.36 -4.68
C PHE A 379 7.86 -37.85 -4.92
N THR A 380 7.17 -38.53 -4.00
CA THR A 380 6.83 -39.95 -4.10
C THR A 380 5.32 -40.16 -4.03
N LYS A 381 4.86 -41.27 -4.62
CA LYS A 381 3.46 -41.69 -4.55
C LYS A 381 3.06 -41.99 -3.09
N GLU A 382 3.98 -42.57 -2.33
CA GLU A 382 3.80 -43.00 -0.95
C GLU A 382 3.51 -41.82 -0.02
N GLU A 383 4.19 -40.68 -0.20
CA GLU A 383 3.93 -39.45 0.55
C GLU A 383 2.47 -38.99 0.42
N ILE A 384 1.96 -38.99 -0.80
CA ILE A 384 0.59 -38.53 -1.08
C ILE A 384 -0.41 -39.58 -0.56
N LEU A 385 -0.14 -40.87 -0.73
CA LEU A 385 -0.96 -41.95 -0.18
C LEU A 385 -1.06 -41.88 1.35
N GLN A 386 0.02 -41.56 2.06
CA GLN A 386 -0.02 -41.38 3.51
C GLN A 386 -0.94 -40.22 3.92
N ARG A 387 -0.84 -39.08 3.23
CA ARG A 387 -1.73 -37.93 3.46
C ARG A 387 -3.19 -38.28 3.15
N LEU A 388 -3.43 -39.05 2.08
CA LEU A 388 -4.76 -39.52 1.71
C LEU A 388 -5.35 -40.50 2.71
N ARG A 389 -4.56 -41.42 3.28
CA ARG A 389 -5.05 -42.33 4.34
C ARG A 389 -5.53 -41.56 5.57
N ILE A 390 -4.84 -40.49 5.93
CA ILE A 390 -5.28 -39.57 6.99
C ILE A 390 -6.58 -38.87 6.56
N PHE A 391 -6.67 -38.43 5.30
CA PHE A 391 -7.84 -37.75 4.76
C PHE A 391 -9.08 -38.66 4.67
N THR A 392 -8.94 -39.92 4.27
CA THR A 392 -10.08 -40.84 4.09
C THR A 392 -10.39 -41.69 5.32
N GLY A 393 -9.50 -41.68 6.33
CA GLY A 393 -9.68 -42.45 7.56
C GLY A 393 -10.89 -42.04 8.40
N ASN A 394 -11.07 -42.70 9.54
CA ASN A 394 -12.23 -42.51 10.43
C ASN A 394 -12.12 -41.31 11.39
N LEU A 395 -11.12 -40.46 11.21
CA LEU A 395 -10.95 -39.24 12.00
C LEU A 395 -12.05 -38.22 11.67
N SER A 396 -12.46 -37.43 12.66
CA SER A 396 -13.42 -36.33 12.46
C SER A 396 -12.87 -35.28 11.48
N ASP A 397 -13.77 -34.53 10.85
CA ASP A 397 -13.39 -33.49 9.89
C ASP A 397 -12.51 -32.40 10.51
N VAL A 398 -12.76 -32.05 11.76
CA VAL A 398 -11.96 -31.07 12.52
C VAL A 398 -10.50 -31.54 12.62
N VAL A 399 -10.28 -32.79 13.04
CA VAL A 399 -8.93 -33.35 13.21
C VAL A 399 -8.19 -33.46 11.87
N VAL A 400 -8.88 -33.87 10.80
CA VAL A 400 -8.28 -33.95 9.47
C VAL A 400 -7.91 -32.56 8.94
N LYS A 401 -8.78 -31.57 9.14
CA LYS A 401 -8.57 -30.19 8.74
C LYS A 401 -7.32 -29.60 9.39
N GLU A 402 -7.15 -29.81 10.69
CA GLU A 402 -5.97 -29.36 11.44
C GLU A 402 -4.70 -30.09 11.01
N ARG A 403 -4.74 -31.43 10.98
CA ARG A 403 -3.56 -32.27 10.72
C ARG A 403 -3.00 -32.09 9.31
N LEU A 404 -3.88 -31.95 8.32
CA LEU A 404 -3.49 -31.74 6.92
C LEU A 404 -3.46 -30.26 6.52
N LYS A 405 -3.74 -29.34 7.46
CA LYS A 405 -3.78 -27.89 7.25
C LYS A 405 -4.65 -27.51 6.04
N LEU A 406 -5.82 -28.14 5.92
CA LEU A 406 -6.75 -27.91 4.82
C LEU A 406 -7.73 -26.80 5.19
N LYS A 407 -8.13 -26.01 4.20
CA LYS A 407 -9.12 -24.94 4.37
C LYS A 407 -10.22 -25.10 3.32
N ASP A 408 -11.45 -24.89 3.77
CA ASP A 408 -12.59 -24.83 2.88
C ASP A 408 -12.50 -23.58 2.00
N THR A 409 -12.95 -23.70 0.76
CA THR A 409 -13.10 -22.57 -0.17
C THR A 409 -14.57 -22.45 -0.58
N GLY A 410 -14.90 -21.47 -1.43
CA GLY A 410 -16.23 -21.36 -2.01
C GLY A 410 -16.61 -22.58 -2.88
N SER A 411 -15.62 -23.18 -3.55
CA SER A 411 -15.81 -24.29 -4.49
C SER A 411 -15.39 -25.66 -3.94
N TRP A 412 -14.83 -25.72 -2.72
CA TRP A 412 -14.34 -26.96 -2.14
C TRP A 412 -14.63 -27.00 -0.64
N LYS A 413 -15.36 -28.02 -0.19
CA LYS A 413 -15.62 -28.31 1.22
C LYS A 413 -14.99 -29.65 1.58
N LEU A 414 -14.26 -29.68 2.69
CA LEU A 414 -13.58 -30.87 3.18
C LEU A 414 -14.55 -32.05 3.41
N PRO A 415 -15.71 -31.87 4.09
CA PRO A 415 -16.64 -32.99 4.31
C PRO A 415 -17.12 -33.63 3.00
N GLU A 416 -17.54 -32.80 2.04
CA GLU A 416 -17.99 -33.26 0.71
C GLU A 416 -16.88 -33.96 -0.07
N ALA A 417 -15.66 -33.42 -0.01
CA ALA A 417 -14.51 -34.00 -0.68
C ALA A 417 -14.14 -35.36 -0.09
N ARG A 418 -14.22 -35.52 1.24
CA ARG A 418 -13.98 -36.80 1.92
C ARG A 418 -15.02 -37.84 1.52
N GLN A 419 -16.30 -37.45 1.44
CA GLN A 419 -17.36 -38.35 0.99
C GLN A 419 -17.13 -38.82 -0.45
N LYS A 420 -16.86 -37.89 -1.37
CA LYS A 420 -16.60 -38.20 -2.80
C LYS A 420 -15.40 -39.13 -3.03
N ILE A 421 -14.41 -39.08 -2.14
CA ILE A 421 -13.17 -39.85 -2.27
C ILE A 421 -13.30 -41.25 -1.65
N LYS A 422 -14.11 -41.44 -0.59
CA LYS A 422 -14.36 -42.75 0.02
C LYS A 422 -14.97 -43.77 -0.95
N GLU A 423 -15.64 -43.29 -2.01
CA GLU A 423 -16.35 -44.11 -2.99
C GLU A 423 -15.51 -44.47 -4.24
N LYS A 424 -14.22 -44.10 -4.32
CA LYS A 424 -13.41 -44.26 -5.55
C LYS A 424 -12.08 -44.98 -5.31
N GLU A 425 -11.62 -45.73 -6.33
CA GLU A 425 -10.25 -46.26 -6.39
C GLU A 425 -9.24 -45.14 -6.67
N ILE A 426 -8.73 -44.54 -5.60
CA ILE A 426 -7.80 -43.39 -5.65
C ILE A 426 -6.45 -43.77 -6.28
N GLU A 427 -6.04 -45.03 -6.15
CA GLU A 427 -4.73 -45.52 -6.64
C GLU A 427 -4.56 -45.43 -8.15
N LYS A 428 -5.67 -45.39 -8.91
CA LYS A 428 -5.67 -45.24 -10.37
C LYS A 428 -5.62 -43.79 -10.85
N LYS A 429 -5.62 -42.81 -9.94
CA LYS A 429 -5.67 -41.37 -10.25
C LYS A 429 -4.36 -40.61 -10.04
N PHE A 430 -3.29 -41.31 -9.68
CA PHE A 430 -1.98 -40.72 -9.56
C PHE A 430 -1.37 -40.53 -10.94
N ILE A 431 -1.01 -39.29 -11.26
CA ILE A 431 -0.32 -38.97 -12.50
C ILE A 431 1.12 -38.57 -12.16
N PRO A 432 2.13 -39.36 -12.58
CA PRO A 432 3.51 -38.94 -12.47
C PRO A 432 3.78 -37.82 -13.47
N MET A 433 4.23 -36.67 -12.97
CA MET A 433 4.67 -35.54 -13.78
C MET A 433 6.20 -35.51 -13.77
N ARG A 434 6.78 -35.50 -14.96
CA ARG A 434 8.21 -35.28 -15.14
C ARG A 434 8.48 -33.78 -15.10
N ILE A 435 9.38 -33.35 -14.22
CA ILE A 435 9.87 -31.98 -14.17
C ILE A 435 11.32 -32.01 -14.68
N ASP A 436 11.52 -31.47 -15.87
CA ASP A 436 12.85 -31.22 -16.42
C ASP A 436 13.24 -29.77 -16.10
N LEU A 437 14.02 -29.58 -15.03
CA LEU A 437 14.76 -28.34 -14.81
C LEU A 437 16.16 -28.51 -15.41
N LEU A 438 16.73 -27.45 -15.97
CA LEU A 438 17.91 -27.44 -16.86
C LEU A 438 19.18 -28.22 -16.42
N MET A 439 19.23 -28.82 -15.22
CA MET A 439 20.26 -29.77 -14.79
C MET A 439 19.76 -30.92 -13.86
N PHE A 440 18.45 -31.09 -13.68
CA PHE A 440 17.85 -32.14 -12.84
C PHE A 440 16.58 -32.70 -13.49
N VAL A 441 16.56 -34.01 -13.73
CA VAL A 441 15.33 -34.75 -14.05
C VAL A 441 14.73 -35.21 -12.72
N GLY A 442 13.64 -34.59 -12.30
CA GLY A 442 12.88 -34.99 -11.11
C GLY A 442 11.48 -35.47 -11.48
N PHE A 443 10.94 -36.43 -10.74
CA PHE A 443 9.53 -36.81 -10.83
C PHE A 443 8.76 -36.22 -9.66
N VAL A 444 7.61 -35.62 -9.94
CA VAL A 444 6.64 -35.18 -8.95
C VAL A 444 5.32 -35.82 -9.27
N THR A 445 4.67 -36.41 -8.28
CA THR A 445 3.36 -37.04 -8.46
C THR A 445 2.27 -36.04 -8.07
N ILE A 446 1.23 -35.93 -8.90
CA ILE A 446 0.05 -35.12 -8.62
C ILE A 446 -1.17 -36.04 -8.55
N LEU A 447 -2.00 -35.82 -7.53
CA LEU A 447 -3.31 -36.45 -7.40
C LEU A 447 -4.41 -35.49 -7.88
N PHE A 448 -5.26 -35.98 -8.79
CA PHE A 448 -6.44 -35.27 -9.32
C PHE A 448 -7.77 -35.69 -8.68
#